data_AF-A0A1H0EH29-F1
#
_entry.id   AF-A0A1H0EH29-F1
#
_cell.length_a   1.000
_cell.length_b   1.000
_cell.length_c   1.000
_cell.angle_alpha   90.00
_cell.angle_beta   90.00
_cell.angle_gamma   90.00
#
_symmetry.space_group_name_H-M   'P 1'
#
loop_
_entity.id
_entity.type
_entity.pdbx_description
1 polymer ?
#
loop_
_entity_poly.entity_id
_entity_poly.type
_entity_poly.pdbx_seq_one_letter_code
_entity_poly.pdbx_strand_id
1 'polypeptide(L)' 'MNSIHISTARLILNRPDPVDIRLWTSKGEIQEWRRCICIKYDHYKGIRKFKLLDSNQIRQTRECCIFSLNGLTVFL' A
#
# COMPACT_ATOMS: atom_id res chain seq x y z
N MET A 1 -15.18 7.75 10.23
CA MET A 1 -14.16 7.33 9.25
C MET A 1 -12.80 7.63 9.86
N ASN A 2 -12.01 6.59 10.15
CA ASN A 2 -10.68 6.78 10.74
C ASN A 2 -9.67 7.02 9.63
N SER A 3 -8.90 8.11 9.75
CA SER A 3 -7.85 8.48 8.82
C SER A 3 -6.48 8.33 9.48
N ILE A 4 -5.46 8.03 8.70
CA ILE A 4 -4.07 7.92 9.15
C ILE A 4 -3.16 8.78 8.29
N HIS A 5 -2.22 9.45 8.94
CA HIS A 5 -1.16 10.17 8.25
C HIS A 5 -0.22 9.20 7.54
N ILE A 6 0.40 9.63 6.43
CA ILE A 6 1.29 8.80 5.62
C ILE A 6 2.44 8.21 6.45
N SER A 7 2.97 8.93 7.43
CA SER A 7 3.99 8.42 8.35
C SER A 7 3.50 7.20 9.15
N THR A 8 2.25 7.21 9.60
CA THR A 8 1.64 6.07 10.30
C THR A 8 1.39 4.92 9.34
N ALA A 9 0.91 5.21 8.12
CA ALA A 9 0.77 4.19 7.07
C ALA A 9 2.11 3.51 6.77
N ARG A 10 3.22 4.27 6.68
CA ARG A 10 4.57 3.73 6.51
C ARG A 10 4.98 2.77 7.61
N LEU A 11 4.69 3.10 8.87
CA LEU A 11 4.98 2.21 10.00
C LEU A 11 4.22 0.89 9.89
N ILE A 12 2.95 0.92 9.49
CA ILE A 12 2.15 -0.29 9.27
C ILE A 12 2.69 -1.09 8.09
N LEU A 13 2.98 -0.44 6.96
CA LEU A 13 3.51 -1.08 5.76
C LEU A 13 4.91 -1.68 5.97
N ASN A 14 5.70 -1.16 6.89
CA ASN A 14 7.04 -1.70 7.18
C ASN A 14 7.01 -2.93 8.09
N ARG A 15 5.85 -3.26 8.69
CA ARG A 15 5.68 -4.50 9.46
C ARG A 15 5.47 -5.68 8.49
N PRO A 16 5.88 -6.90 8.89
CA PRO A 16 5.66 -8.11 8.10
C PRO A 16 4.19 -8.59 8.13
N ASP A 17 3.27 -7.78 8.64
CA ASP A 17 1.86 -8.13 8.77
C ASP A 17 1.14 -8.00 7.42
N PRO A 18 0.22 -8.93 7.08
CA PRO A 18 -0.60 -8.82 5.88
C PRO A 18 -1.56 -7.63 6.02
N VAL A 19 -1.60 -6.81 4.97
CA VAL A 19 -2.46 -5.62 4.90
C VAL A 19 -3.31 -5.62 3.63
N ASP A 20 -4.44 -4.94 3.71
CA ASP A 20 -5.30 -4.66 2.58
C ASP A 20 -5.09 -3.21 2.15
N ILE A 21 -4.79 -2.97 0.88
CA ILE A 21 -4.56 -1.61 0.37
C ILE A 21 -5.46 -1.30 -0.81
N ARG A 22 -5.85 -0.04 -0.93
CA ARG A 22 -6.48 0.49 -2.15
C ARG A 22 -5.63 1.61 -2.71
N LEU A 23 -5.47 1.56 -4.02
CA LEU A 23 -4.61 2.49 -4.74
C LEU A 23 -5.23 2.90 -6.09
N TRP A 24 -4.81 4.08 -6.55
CA TRP A 24 -5.13 4.57 -7.88
C TRP A 24 -4.15 4.02 -8.91
N THR A 25 -4.68 3.49 -10.01
CA THR A 25 -3.88 3.14 -11.18
C THR A 25 -3.59 4.39 -12.01
N SER A 26 -2.62 4.31 -12.92
CA SER A 26 -2.34 5.40 -13.87
C SER A 26 -3.51 5.72 -14.80
N LYS A 27 -4.48 4.81 -14.94
CA LYS A 27 -5.71 5.00 -15.70
C LYS A 27 -6.83 5.68 -14.90
N GLY A 28 -6.60 5.97 -13.62
CA GLY A 28 -7.62 6.50 -12.73
C GLY A 28 -8.60 5.43 -12.21
N GLU A 29 -8.29 4.15 -12.35
CA GLU A 29 -9.09 3.07 -11.79
C GLU A 29 -8.66 2.79 -10.35
N ILE A 30 -9.61 2.39 -9.51
CA ILE A 30 -9.30 1.92 -8.16
C ILE A 30 -8.93 0.45 -8.23
N GLN A 31 -7.76 0.11 -7.70
CA GLN A 31 -7.35 -1.26 -7.50
C GLN A 31 -7.28 -1.60 -6.01
N GLU A 32 -7.84 -2.74 -5.63
CA GLU A 32 -7.79 -3.27 -4.27
C GLU A 32 -6.84 -4.49 -4.24
N TRP A 33 -5.85 -4.45 -3.37
CA TRP A 33 -4.98 -5.60 -3.09
C TRP A 33 -5.28 -6.08 -1.68
N ARG A 34 -5.71 -7.33 -1.57
CA ARG A 34 -5.98 -7.97 -0.28
C ARG A 34 -4.81 -8.85 0.13
N ARG A 35 -4.60 -8.99 1.44
CA ARG A 35 -3.58 -9.86 2.05
C ARG A 35 -2.21 -9.68 1.37
N CYS A 36 -1.72 -8.45 1.29
CA CYS A 36 -0.42 -8.14 0.69
C CYS A 36 0.60 -7.75 1.77
N ILE A 37 1.87 -8.09 1.53
CA ILE A 37 2.98 -7.72 2.42
C ILE A 37 3.96 -6.86 1.63
N CYS A 38 4.41 -5.75 2.23
CA CYS A 38 5.47 -4.94 1.65
C CYS A 38 6.81 -5.65 1.80
N ILE A 39 7.47 -5.95 0.68
CA ILE A 39 8.76 -6.64 0.67
C ILE A 39 9.94 -5.68 0.57
N LYS A 40 9.74 -4.52 -0.06
CA LYS A 40 10.80 -3.52 -0.25
C LYS A 40 10.21 -2.13 -0.40
N TYR A 41 10.86 -1.17 0.24
CA TYR A 41 10.59 0.25 0.09
C TYR A 41 11.81 0.97 -0.47
N ASP A 42 11.62 1.75 -1.54
CA ASP A 42 12.58 2.68 -2.09
C ASP A 42 12.11 4.11 -1.75
N HIS A 43 12.72 4.69 -0.71
CA HIS A 43 12.36 6.01 -0.21
C HIS A 43 12.62 7.11 -1.25
N TYR A 44 13.75 7.06 -1.97
CA TYR A 44 14.13 8.09 -2.93
C TYR A 44 13.19 8.12 -4.13
N LYS A 45 12.69 6.95 -4.56
CA LYS A 45 11.72 6.88 -5.67
C LYS A 45 10.25 6.97 -5.22
N GLY A 46 9.99 6.86 -3.92
CA GLY A 46 8.63 6.77 -3.35
C GLY A 46 7.89 5.51 -3.80
N ILE A 47 8.63 4.41 -4.03
CA ILE A 47 8.11 3.17 -4.61
C ILE A 47 8.12 2.06 -3.57
N ARG A 48 7.03 1.29 -3.51
CA ARG A 48 6.93 0.08 -2.69
C ARG A 48 6.64 -1.14 -3.55
N LYS A 49 7.28 -2.25 -3.20
CA LYS A 49 6.99 -3.57 -3.75
C LYS A 49 6.18 -4.36 -2.74
N PHE A 50 5.11 -4.97 -3.22
CA PHE A 50 4.19 -5.78 -2.46
C PHE A 50 4.15 -7.19 -3.02
N LYS A 51 4.15 -8.19 -2.15
CA LYS A 51 3.84 -9.57 -2.49
C LYS A 51 2.39 -9.83 -2.09
N LEU A 52 1.55 -10.20 -3.06
CA LEU A 52 0.20 -10.68 -2.78
C LEU A 52 0.30 -12.12 -2.29
N LEU A 53 -0.24 -12.42 -1.11
CA LEU A 53 -0.12 -13.75 -0.52
C LEU A 53 -0.99 -14.78 -1.25
N ASP A 54 -2.14 -14.36 -1.78
CA ASP A 54 -3.09 -15.27 -2.43
C ASP A 54 -2.56 -15.78 -3.79
N SER A 55 -1.91 -14.91 -4.57
CA SER A 55 -1.41 -15.25 -5.90
C SER A 55 0.12 -15.41 -5.98
N ASN A 56 0.83 -15.14 -4.88
CA ASN A 56 2.29 -15.02 -4.82
C ASN A 56 2.90 -14.02 -5.83
N GLN A 57 2.07 -13.19 -6.47
CA GLN A 57 2.55 -12.18 -7.42
C GLN A 57 3.22 -11.02 -6.70
N ILE A 58 4.32 -10.55 -7.27
CA ILE A 58 4.98 -9.32 -6.81
C ILE A 58 4.52 -8.17 -7.68
N ARG A 59 3.98 -7.13 -7.04
CA ARG A 59 3.55 -5.89 -7.68
C ARG A 59 4.30 -4.71 -7.10
N GLN A 60 4.34 -3.63 -7.87
CA GLN A 60 5.02 -2.40 -7.49
C GLN A 60 4.05 -1.24 -7.65
N THR A 61 4.03 -0.34 -6.66
CA THR A 61 3.21 0.88 -6.70
C THR A 61 3.96 2.05 -6.08
N ARG A 62 3.54 3.28 -6.39
CA ARG A 62 4.00 4.47 -5.70
C ARG A 62 3.19 4.65 -4.43
N GLU A 63 3.86 5.09 -3.36
CA GLU A 63 3.19 5.27 -2.06
C GLU A 63 2.09 6.33 -2.11
N CYS A 64 2.31 7.40 -2.89
CA CYS A 64 1.30 8.46 -3.09
C CYS A 64 0.02 7.97 -3.80
N CYS A 65 0.06 6.83 -4.49
CA CYS A 65 -1.13 6.26 -5.10
C CYS A 65 -2.01 5.50 -4.09
N ILE A 66 -1.48 5.16 -2.91
CA ILE A 66 -2.19 4.43 -1.87
C ILE A 66 -3.03 5.43 -1.07
N PHE A 67 -4.35 5.33 -1.17
CA PHE A 67 -5.28 6.21 -0.47
C PHE A 67 -6.06 5.50 0.64
N SER A 68 -5.98 4.17 0.72
CA SER A 68 -6.55 3.41 1.83
C SER A 68 -5.67 2.23 2.24
N LEU A 69 -5.59 2.01 3.54
CA LEU A 69 -4.86 0.91 4.17
C LEU A 69 -5.73 0.31 5.29
N ASN A 70 -6.05 -0.98 5.23
CA ASN A 70 -6.92 -1.70 6.16
C ASN A 70 -8.27 -0.99 6.42
N GLY A 71 -8.84 -0.37 5.38
CA GLY A 71 -10.07 0.41 5.49
C GLY A 71 -9.91 1.80 6.13
N LEU A 72 -8.69 2.20 6.48
CA LEU A 72 -8.35 3.55 6.95
C LEU A 72 -7.99 4.41 5.74
N THR A 73 -8.43 5.66 5.71
CA THR A 73 -8.04 6.61 4.65
C THR A 73 -6.65 7.17 4.95
N VAL A 74 -5.74 7.11 3.99
CA VAL A 74 -4.39 7.66 4.13
C VAL A 74 -4.37 9.10 3.61
N PHE A 75 -3.86 10.03 4.42
CA PHE A 75 -3.62 11.42 4.03
C PHE A 75 -2.14 11.78 4.15
N LEU A 76 -1.72 12.79 3.39
CA LEU A 76 -0.33 13.28 3.39
C LEU A 76 -0.05 14.15 4.61
#